data_AF-A0A533U8C3-F1
#
_entry.id   AF-A0A533U8C3-F1
#
_cell.length_a   1.000
_cell.length_b   1.000
_cell.length_c   1.000
_cell.angle_alpha   90.00
_cell.angle_beta   90.00
_cell.angle_gamma   90.00
#
_symmetry.space_group_name_H-M   'P 1'
#
loop_
_entity.id
_entity.type
_entity.pdbx_description
1 polymer ?
#
loop_
_entity_poly.entity_id
_entity_poly.type
_entity_poly.pdbx_seq_one_letter_code
_entity_poly.pdbx_strand_id
1 'polypeptide(L)'
;MKRTNSAIERMVFIDKICDWFKQRSRFWTATSVIALVSILVLQSFLSTVTQVDQHVRQTAGLLVIPLWVLFVLGTFWRGSVQTFLSLAGMINVYTGMFYVYGRASSFDTLPPIVTNKLGVGEIVASSSASSVANFYFLVGILALMFCLVISLKPSLFKPRGTRFSPSYPVWTGEKEAELEFGNNAISLVPVRGLLSFSERHLVAKYKYVVARIGSRTYFVSPDEWIPEGSGVVRDAESGTILGTPIVPDGFNLS
;
A
#
# COMPACT_ATOMS: atom_id res chain seq x y z
N MET A 1 7.12 -18.11 -31.39
CA MET A 1 8.35 -17.73 -30.64
C MET A 1 8.55 -16.22 -30.40
N LYS A 2 7.75 -15.29 -30.98
CA LYS A 2 7.90 -13.83 -30.78
C LYS A 2 7.24 -13.23 -29.51
N ARG A 3 6.34 -13.96 -28.82
CA ARG A 3 5.57 -13.43 -27.66
C ARG A 3 6.36 -13.39 -26.34
N THR A 4 7.42 -14.19 -26.21
CA THR A 4 8.21 -14.29 -24.97
C THR A 4 9.17 -13.12 -24.81
N ASN A 5 9.80 -12.64 -25.90
CA ASN A 5 10.75 -11.53 -25.82
C ASN A 5 10.08 -10.21 -25.41
N SER A 6 8.86 -9.94 -25.89
CA SER A 6 8.14 -8.71 -25.52
C SER A 6 7.67 -8.70 -24.06
N ALA A 7 7.39 -9.87 -23.48
CA ALA A 7 7.04 -9.99 -22.07
C ALA A 7 8.26 -9.74 -21.17
N ILE A 8 9.42 -10.27 -21.55
CA ILE A 8 10.68 -10.08 -20.84
C ILE A 8 11.12 -8.61 -20.89
N GLU A 9 11.05 -7.96 -22.06
CA GLU A 9 11.36 -6.53 -22.20
C GLU A 9 10.46 -5.64 -21.34
N ARG A 10 9.16 -5.96 -21.25
CA ARG A 10 8.22 -5.26 -20.36
C ARG A 10 8.59 -5.42 -18.90
N MET A 11 8.96 -6.62 -18.46
CA MET A 11 9.39 -6.88 -17.09
C MET A 11 10.65 -6.08 -16.74
N VAL A 12 11.66 -6.09 -17.60
CA VAL A 12 12.91 -5.33 -17.40
C VAL A 12 12.65 -3.81 -17.34
N PHE A 13 11.72 -3.31 -18.15
CA PHE A 13 11.33 -1.90 -18.12
C PHE A 13 10.60 -1.52 -16.82
N ILE A 14 9.67 -2.36 -16.36
CA ILE A 14 8.97 -2.17 -15.08
C ILE A 14 9.97 -2.17 -13.93
N ASP A 15 10.96 -3.07 -13.94
CA ASP A 15 12.00 -3.14 -12.91
C ASP A 15 12.84 -1.86 -12.84
N LYS A 16 13.25 -1.32 -14.00
CA LYS A 16 13.96 -0.04 -14.07
C LYS A 16 13.14 1.12 -13.49
N ILE A 17 11.84 1.17 -13.78
CA ILE A 17 10.95 2.21 -13.22
C ILE A 17 10.86 2.04 -11.70
N CYS A 18 10.64 0.82 -11.22
CA CYS A 18 10.50 0.54 -9.80
C CYS A 18 11.78 0.85 -9.02
N ASP A 19 12.95 0.53 -9.56
CA ASP A 19 14.23 0.85 -8.94
C ASP A 19 14.48 2.36 -8.90
N TRP A 20 14.07 3.11 -9.93
CA TRP A 20 14.10 4.57 -9.92
C TRP A 20 13.23 5.17 -8.80
N PHE A 21 12.02 4.63 -8.59
CA PHE A 21 11.15 5.03 -7.49
C PHE A 21 11.75 4.68 -6.11
N LYS A 22 12.38 3.51 -5.98
CA LYS A 22 13.04 3.08 -4.73
C LYS A 22 14.22 3.97 -4.36
N GLN A 23 15.07 4.31 -5.34
CA GLN A 23 16.23 5.18 -5.11
C GLN A 23 15.81 6.55 -4.56
N ARG A 24 14.62 7.02 -4.94
CA ARG A 24 14.02 8.28 -4.47
C ARG A 24 12.88 8.09 -3.46
N SER A 25 12.88 6.96 -2.75
CA SER A 25 11.79 6.59 -1.83
C SER A 25 11.46 7.67 -0.79
N ARG A 26 12.48 8.34 -0.23
CA ARG A 26 12.31 9.45 0.74
C ARG A 26 11.60 10.64 0.13
N PHE A 27 11.97 11.03 -1.09
CA PHE A 27 11.32 12.12 -1.83
C PHE A 27 9.84 11.81 -2.05
N TRP A 28 9.51 10.62 -2.56
CA TRP A 28 8.12 10.21 -2.78
C TRP A 28 7.30 10.15 -1.49
N THR A 29 7.92 9.74 -0.38
CA THR A 29 7.28 9.80 0.94
C THR A 29 6.91 11.22 1.32
N ALA A 30 7.87 12.14 1.21
CA ALA A 30 7.69 13.54 1.57
C ALA A 30 6.59 14.16 0.69
N THR A 31 6.60 13.88 -0.61
CA THR A 31 5.56 14.33 -1.53
C THR A 31 4.18 13.80 -1.16
N SER A 32 4.04 12.52 -0.80
CA SER A 32 2.74 11.96 -0.37
C SER A 32 2.26 12.57 0.95
N VAL A 33 3.15 12.83 1.91
CA VAL A 33 2.79 13.48 3.18
C VAL A 33 2.37 14.93 2.94
N ILE A 34 3.14 15.69 2.15
CA ILE A 34 2.82 17.07 1.79
C ILE A 34 1.50 17.13 1.04
N ALA A 35 1.26 16.22 0.08
CA ALA A 35 0.00 16.16 -0.66
C ALA A 35 -1.19 15.89 0.28
N LEU A 36 -1.05 14.96 1.22
CA LEU A 36 -2.10 14.67 2.20
C LEU A 36 -2.39 15.87 3.11
N VAL A 37 -1.35 16.53 3.62
CA VAL A 37 -1.51 17.75 4.42
C VAL A 37 -2.17 18.87 3.60
N SER A 38 -1.78 19.06 2.35
CA SER A 38 -2.40 20.03 1.44
C SER A 38 -3.89 19.73 1.21
N ILE A 39 -4.27 18.45 1.04
CA ILE A 39 -5.68 18.05 0.91
C ILE A 39 -6.47 18.39 2.18
N LEU A 40 -5.90 18.16 3.37
CA LEU A 40 -6.53 18.50 4.64
C LEU A 40 -6.73 20.02 4.80
N VAL A 41 -5.68 20.81 4.52
CA VAL A 41 -5.75 22.27 4.58
C VAL A 41 -6.79 22.81 3.58
N LEU A 42 -6.79 22.28 2.36
CA LEU A 42 -7.73 22.66 1.32
C LEU A 42 -9.18 22.32 1.72
N GLN A 43 -9.40 21.20 2.40
CA GLN A 43 -10.72 20.90 2.95
C GLN A 43 -11.13 21.87 4.06
N SER A 44 -10.25 22.19 5.00
CA SER A 44 -10.56 23.16 6.06
C SER A 44 -10.93 24.53 5.48
N PHE A 45 -10.24 24.93 4.41
CA PHE A 45 -10.56 26.14 3.66
C PHE A 45 -11.90 26.02 2.91
N LEU A 46 -12.17 24.89 2.27
CA LEU A 46 -13.44 24.65 1.60
C LEU A 46 -14.62 24.66 2.59
N SER A 47 -14.49 24.02 3.74
CA SER A 47 -15.54 24.00 4.77
C SER A 47 -15.89 25.39 5.30
N THR A 48 -14.97 26.35 5.23
CA THR A 48 -15.18 27.73 5.72
C THR A 48 -15.64 28.68 4.63
N VAL A 49 -15.12 28.55 3.40
CA VAL A 49 -15.36 29.49 2.30
C VAL A 49 -16.55 29.10 1.41
N THR A 50 -16.89 27.81 1.30
CA THR A 50 -17.96 27.36 0.39
C THR A 50 -19.39 27.73 0.81
N GLN A 51 -19.57 28.38 1.97
CA GLN A 51 -20.84 29.05 2.29
C GLN A 51 -21.05 30.35 1.49
N VAL A 52 -20.00 30.87 0.85
CA VAL A 52 -19.98 32.26 0.33
C VAL A 52 -19.97 32.33 -1.21
N ASP A 53 -19.33 31.41 -1.95
CA ASP A 53 -19.22 31.51 -3.42
C ASP A 53 -19.08 30.14 -4.14
N GLN A 54 -19.87 29.94 -5.21
CA GLN A 54 -19.88 28.74 -6.05
C GLN A 54 -18.69 28.68 -7.03
N HIS A 55 -18.14 29.81 -7.45
CA HIS A 55 -16.98 29.84 -8.37
C HIS A 55 -15.70 29.35 -7.70
N VAL A 56 -15.46 29.77 -6.46
CA VAL A 56 -14.31 29.34 -5.65
C VAL A 56 -14.31 27.80 -5.48
N ARG A 57 -15.49 27.18 -5.43
CA ARG A 57 -15.66 25.73 -5.30
C ARG A 57 -15.21 24.97 -6.56
N GLN A 58 -15.52 25.47 -7.76
CA GLN A 58 -15.10 24.84 -9.01
C GLN A 58 -13.58 24.90 -9.17
N THR A 59 -12.98 26.05 -8.85
CA THR A 59 -11.52 26.24 -8.89
C THR A 59 -10.82 25.30 -7.90
N ALA A 60 -11.36 25.13 -6.70
CA ALA A 60 -10.82 24.22 -5.71
C ALA A 60 -10.94 22.74 -6.12
N GLY A 61 -12.06 22.32 -6.74
CA GLY A 61 -12.19 20.96 -7.28
C GLY A 61 -11.13 20.64 -8.34
N LEU A 62 -10.75 21.62 -9.15
CA LEU A 62 -9.70 21.50 -10.16
C LEU A 62 -8.30 21.36 -9.53
N LEU A 63 -8.06 22.00 -8.38
CA LEU A 63 -6.81 21.90 -7.60
C LEU A 63 -6.68 20.59 -6.82
N VAL A 64 -7.79 19.98 -6.44
CA VAL A 64 -7.84 18.71 -5.70
C VAL A 64 -7.32 17.55 -6.56
N ILE A 65 -7.71 17.49 -7.84
CA ILE A 65 -7.34 16.42 -8.79
C ILE A 65 -5.82 16.20 -8.90
N PRO A 66 -4.97 17.21 -9.19
CA PRO A 66 -3.52 16.99 -9.30
C PRO A 66 -2.89 16.55 -7.98
N LEU A 67 -3.39 17.01 -6.83
CA LEU A 67 -2.91 16.57 -5.52
C LEU A 67 -3.17 15.06 -5.30
N TRP A 68 -4.34 14.56 -5.71
CA TRP A 68 -4.64 13.13 -5.68
C TRP A 68 -3.73 12.31 -6.57
N VAL A 69 -3.50 12.77 -7.80
CA VAL A 69 -2.60 12.08 -8.74
C VAL A 69 -1.19 11.97 -8.16
N LEU A 70 -0.69 13.05 -7.56
CA LEU A 70 0.61 13.04 -6.87
C LEU A 70 0.64 12.08 -5.70
N PHE A 71 -0.44 12.01 -4.91
CA PHE A 71 -0.54 11.09 -3.78
C PHE A 71 -0.48 9.63 -4.23
N VAL A 72 -1.26 9.24 -5.25
CA VAL A 72 -1.29 7.87 -5.80
C VAL A 72 0.03 7.48 -6.42
N LEU A 73 0.63 8.36 -7.23
CA LEU A 73 1.92 8.08 -7.84
C LEU A 73 3.01 7.87 -6.77
N GLY A 74 2.92 8.60 -5.65
CA GLY A 74 3.83 8.45 -4.52
C GLY A 74 3.66 7.12 -3.76
N THR A 75 2.45 6.54 -3.73
CA THR A 75 2.16 5.27 -3.03
C THR A 75 2.21 4.04 -3.94
N PHE A 76 2.10 4.21 -5.26
CA PHE A 76 1.94 3.11 -6.23
C PHE A 76 3.03 2.05 -6.20
N TRP A 77 4.28 2.46 -6.03
CA TRP A 77 5.44 1.56 -6.09
C TRP A 77 5.67 0.74 -4.80
N ARG A 78 4.88 0.94 -3.75
CA ARG A 78 5.08 0.29 -2.43
C ARG A 78 4.32 -1.01 -2.23
N GLY A 79 3.33 -1.29 -3.07
CA GLY A 79 2.60 -2.56 -3.07
C GLY A 79 1.13 -2.42 -3.46
N SER A 80 0.53 -3.54 -3.85
CA SER A 80 -0.87 -3.60 -4.32
C SER A 80 -1.87 -3.21 -3.23
N VAL A 81 -1.67 -3.66 -1.99
CA VAL A 81 -2.58 -3.35 -0.87
C VAL A 81 -2.63 -1.85 -0.62
N GLN A 82 -1.48 -1.17 -0.65
CA GLN A 82 -1.40 0.27 -0.48
C GLN A 82 -2.09 1.01 -1.64
N THR A 83 -1.97 0.52 -2.87
CA THR A 83 -2.70 1.13 -4.01
C THR A 83 -4.21 1.04 -3.85
N PHE A 84 -4.75 -0.13 -3.48
CA PHE A 84 -6.19 -0.29 -3.25
C PHE A 84 -6.69 0.57 -2.10
N LEU A 85 -5.94 0.61 -0.99
CA LEU A 85 -6.32 1.40 0.17
C LEU A 85 -6.24 2.91 -0.13
N SER A 86 -5.26 3.35 -0.93
CA SER A 86 -5.18 4.74 -1.38
C SER A 86 -6.37 5.09 -2.27
N LEU A 87 -6.69 4.27 -3.26
CA LEU A 87 -7.81 4.48 -4.19
C LEU A 87 -9.16 4.53 -3.46
N ALA A 88 -9.39 3.57 -2.56
CA ALA A 88 -10.58 3.55 -1.72
C ALA A 88 -10.66 4.78 -0.80
N GLY A 89 -9.53 5.20 -0.22
CA GLY A 89 -9.44 6.44 0.54
C GLY A 89 -9.82 7.66 -0.30
N MET A 90 -9.32 7.74 -1.53
CA MET A 90 -9.61 8.87 -2.43
C MET A 90 -11.08 8.99 -2.77
N ILE A 91 -11.71 7.88 -3.15
CA ILE A 91 -13.13 7.85 -3.50
C ILE A 91 -13.96 8.35 -2.32
N ASN A 92 -13.66 7.86 -1.11
CA ASN A 92 -14.40 8.26 0.09
C ASN A 92 -14.20 9.74 0.45
N VAL A 93 -12.98 10.27 0.36
CA VAL A 93 -12.74 11.70 0.60
C VAL A 93 -13.45 12.54 -0.46
N TYR A 94 -13.34 12.18 -1.74
CA TYR A 94 -14.02 12.90 -2.82
C TYR A 94 -15.54 12.89 -2.63
N THR A 95 -16.12 11.72 -2.31
CA THR A 95 -17.53 11.60 -1.97
C THR A 95 -17.86 12.50 -0.79
N GLY A 96 -17.11 12.43 0.33
CA GLY A 96 -17.35 13.30 1.49
C GLY A 96 -17.29 14.80 1.19
N MET A 97 -16.33 15.24 0.37
CA MET A 97 -16.20 16.66 -0.03
C MET A 97 -17.37 17.14 -0.89
N PHE A 98 -17.92 16.30 -1.76
CA PHE A 98 -18.94 16.69 -2.73
C PHE A 98 -20.37 16.17 -2.44
N TYR A 99 -20.55 15.33 -1.41
CA TYR A 99 -21.82 14.64 -1.10
C TYR A 99 -22.98 15.61 -0.84
N VAL A 100 -22.75 16.63 -0.01
CA VAL A 100 -23.79 17.62 0.35
C VAL A 100 -24.32 18.34 -0.90
N TYR A 101 -23.44 18.62 -1.86
CA TYR A 101 -23.81 19.30 -3.11
C TYR A 101 -24.53 18.38 -4.08
N GLY A 102 -24.06 17.14 -4.23
CA GLY A 102 -24.76 16.13 -5.03
C GLY A 102 -26.20 15.92 -4.55
N ARG A 103 -26.40 15.95 -3.23
CA ARG A 103 -27.75 15.89 -2.63
C ARG A 103 -28.55 17.16 -2.87
N ALA A 104 -28.00 18.35 -2.63
CA ALA A 104 -28.69 19.62 -2.89
C ALA A 104 -29.17 19.72 -4.35
N SER A 105 -28.29 19.44 -5.32
CA SER A 105 -28.63 19.48 -6.74
C SER A 105 -29.61 18.39 -7.20
N SER A 106 -29.74 17.27 -6.46
CA SER A 106 -30.70 16.20 -6.80
C SER A 106 -32.09 16.41 -6.20
N PHE A 107 -32.21 17.20 -5.13
CA PHE A 107 -33.49 17.49 -4.47
C PHE A 107 -34.11 18.82 -4.91
N ASP A 108 -33.35 19.73 -5.52
CA ASP A 108 -33.90 20.95 -6.16
C ASP A 108 -34.81 20.66 -7.36
N THR A 109 -34.82 19.43 -7.89
CA THR A 109 -35.70 19.00 -9.00
C THR A 109 -36.97 18.28 -8.53
N LEU A 110 -37.13 18.03 -7.23
CA LEU A 110 -38.30 17.39 -6.67
C LEU A 110 -39.06 18.39 -5.81
N PRO A 111 -40.33 18.73 -6.14
CA PRO A 111 -41.11 19.61 -5.28
C PRO A 111 -41.20 18.98 -3.87
N PRO A 112 -41.02 19.77 -2.79
CA PRO A 112 -40.86 19.26 -1.42
C PRO A 112 -42.13 18.66 -0.80
N ILE A 113 -43.13 18.32 -1.60
CA ILE A 113 -44.42 17.79 -1.15
C ILE A 113 -44.89 16.73 -2.13
N VAL A 114 -44.72 15.45 -1.76
CA VAL A 114 -45.59 14.38 -2.26
C VAL A 114 -46.64 14.15 -1.18
N THR A 115 -47.73 14.91 -1.26
CA THR A 115 -48.92 14.69 -0.43
C THR A 115 -49.53 13.35 -0.85
N ASN A 116 -49.29 12.30 -0.07
CA ASN A 116 -50.08 11.08 -0.17
C ASN A 116 -51.51 11.42 0.27
N LYS A 117 -52.52 11.08 -0.55
CA LYS A 117 -53.93 11.44 -0.32
C LYS A 117 -54.59 10.75 0.89
N LEU A 118 -53.84 10.00 1.71
CA LEU A 118 -54.39 9.09 2.73
C LEU A 118 -53.72 9.14 4.12
N GLY A 119 -53.04 10.23 4.46
CA GLY A 119 -52.65 10.48 5.85
C GLY A 119 -51.15 10.48 6.11
N VAL A 120 -50.81 11.14 7.20
CA VAL A 120 -49.48 11.53 7.67
C VAL A 120 -48.54 10.33 7.67
N GLY A 121 -47.60 10.31 6.72
CA GLY A 121 -46.42 9.46 6.79
C GLY A 121 -45.31 10.23 7.51
N GLU A 122 -44.87 9.71 8.66
CA GLU A 122 -43.69 10.24 9.34
C GLU A 122 -42.49 10.16 8.40
N ILE A 123 -41.89 11.32 8.13
CA ILE A 123 -40.61 11.39 7.42
C ILE A 123 -39.60 10.80 8.39
N VAL A 124 -39.18 9.55 8.17
CA VAL A 124 -38.04 8.98 8.87
C VAL A 124 -36.90 9.98 8.69
N ALA A 125 -36.48 10.60 9.80
CA ALA A 125 -35.49 11.66 9.80
C ALA A 125 -34.20 11.12 9.18
N SER A 126 -34.03 11.32 7.87
CA SER A 126 -32.83 10.89 7.18
C SER A 126 -31.66 11.65 7.79
N SER A 127 -30.57 10.95 8.12
CA SER A 127 -29.36 11.58 8.65
C SER A 127 -29.01 12.82 7.83
N SER A 128 -28.69 13.91 8.53
CA SER A 128 -28.37 15.18 7.89
C SER A 128 -27.30 14.97 6.83
N ALA A 129 -27.46 15.60 5.66
CA ALA A 129 -26.53 15.43 4.53
C ALA A 129 -25.07 15.72 4.94
N SER A 130 -24.88 16.67 5.87
CA SER A 130 -23.60 17.00 6.48
C SER A 130 -23.02 15.86 7.32
N SER A 131 -23.85 15.13 8.08
CA SER A 131 -23.39 13.98 8.87
C SER A 131 -22.88 12.84 7.98
N VAL A 132 -23.57 12.57 6.87
CA VAL A 132 -23.16 11.53 5.92
C VAL A 132 -21.89 11.94 5.17
N ALA A 133 -21.80 13.20 4.75
CA ALA A 133 -20.59 13.76 4.13
C ALA A 133 -19.37 13.66 5.05
N ASN A 134 -19.53 14.02 6.32
CA ASN A 134 -18.46 13.94 7.33
C ASN A 134 -18.02 12.49 7.56
N PHE A 135 -18.94 11.53 7.57
CA PHE A 135 -18.62 10.11 7.71
C PHE A 135 -17.72 9.61 6.57
N TYR A 136 -18.13 9.82 5.31
CA TYR A 136 -17.33 9.43 4.15
C TYR A 136 -15.96 10.12 4.14
N PHE A 137 -15.92 11.39 4.50
CA PHE A 137 -14.68 12.16 4.58
C PHE A 137 -13.71 11.59 5.63
N LEU A 138 -14.20 11.32 6.85
CA LEU A 138 -13.38 10.77 7.94
C LEU A 138 -12.87 9.36 7.61
N VAL A 139 -13.75 8.49 7.08
CA VAL A 139 -13.37 7.14 6.64
C VAL A 139 -12.29 7.22 5.54
N GLY A 140 -12.44 8.16 4.60
CA GLY A 140 -11.47 8.40 3.55
C GLY A 140 -10.10 8.82 4.08
N ILE A 141 -10.03 9.82 4.97
CA ILE A 141 -8.76 10.25 5.60
C ILE A 141 -8.13 9.09 6.36
N LEU A 142 -8.91 8.36 7.13
CA LEU A 142 -8.42 7.28 7.96
C LEU A 142 -7.83 6.14 7.11
N ALA A 143 -8.44 5.85 5.96
CA ALA A 143 -7.87 4.94 4.97
C ALA A 143 -6.54 5.45 4.37
N LEU A 144 -6.44 6.74 4.04
CA LEU A 144 -5.19 7.34 3.52
C LEU A 144 -4.08 7.36 4.58
N MET A 145 -4.44 7.62 5.83
CA MET A 145 -3.53 7.58 6.97
C MET A 145 -3.01 6.15 7.20
N PHE A 146 -3.89 5.14 7.20
CA PHE A 146 -3.45 3.75 7.28
C PHE A 146 -2.58 3.36 6.08
N CYS A 147 -2.90 3.83 4.88
CA CYS A 147 -2.06 3.65 3.71
C CYS A 147 -0.64 4.20 3.95
N LEU A 148 -0.50 5.40 4.50
CA LEU A 148 0.80 5.97 4.87
C LEU A 148 1.51 5.18 5.97
N VAL A 149 0.80 4.76 7.03
CA VAL A 149 1.40 4.01 8.14
C VAL A 149 1.93 2.65 7.67
N ILE A 150 1.13 1.89 6.92
CA ILE A 150 1.53 0.59 6.35
C ILE A 150 2.72 0.78 5.40
N SER A 151 2.71 1.88 4.65
CA SER A 151 3.73 2.27 3.68
C SER A 151 5.06 2.68 4.33
N LEU A 152 5.02 3.33 5.50
CA LEU A 152 6.21 3.77 6.25
C LEU A 152 6.81 2.67 7.11
N LYS A 153 5.96 1.86 7.76
CA LYS A 153 6.40 0.87 8.75
C LYS A 153 5.58 -0.42 8.61
N PRO A 154 5.84 -1.23 7.56
CA PRO A 154 5.11 -2.48 7.32
C PRO A 154 5.32 -3.51 8.44
N SER A 155 6.38 -3.36 9.25
CA SER A 155 6.68 -4.24 10.38
C SER A 155 5.66 -4.16 11.52
N LEU A 156 4.84 -3.11 11.62
CA LEU A 156 3.80 -2.98 12.64
C LEU A 156 2.65 -3.99 12.44
N PHE A 157 2.43 -4.44 11.21
CA PHE A 157 1.35 -5.38 10.87
C PHE A 157 1.85 -6.81 10.62
N LYS A 158 3.12 -7.09 10.94
CA LYS A 158 3.69 -8.45 10.76
C LYS A 158 3.10 -9.36 11.85
N PRO A 159 2.39 -10.45 11.49
CA PRO A 159 1.94 -11.42 12.47
C PRO A 159 3.16 -11.98 13.21
N ARG A 160 3.17 -11.92 14.55
CA ARG A 160 4.15 -12.65 15.37
C ARG A 160 3.88 -14.15 15.19
N GLY A 161 4.48 -14.74 14.17
CA GLY A 161 4.28 -16.16 13.84
C GLY A 161 4.76 -17.07 14.97
N THR A 162 4.04 -18.18 15.16
CA THR A 162 4.29 -19.28 16.10
C THR A 162 5.72 -19.83 16.02
N ARG A 163 6.18 -20.43 17.13
CA ARG A 163 7.51 -21.06 17.26
C ARG A 163 7.61 -22.20 16.23
N PHE A 164 8.35 -21.95 15.17
CA PHE A 164 8.72 -22.92 14.15
C PHE A 164 10.06 -23.52 14.55
N SER A 165 10.19 -24.85 14.56
CA SER A 165 11.48 -25.53 14.71
C SER A 165 12.07 -25.71 13.31
N PRO A 166 13.11 -24.95 12.94
CA PRO A 166 13.55 -24.90 11.57
C PRO A 166 14.47 -26.08 11.22
N SER A 167 14.26 -26.69 10.05
CA SER A 167 15.13 -27.77 9.52
C SER A 167 16.53 -27.28 9.13
N TYR A 168 16.70 -25.97 8.95
CA TYR A 168 17.98 -25.30 8.69
C TYR A 168 18.26 -24.28 9.79
N PRO A 169 19.52 -23.97 10.10
CA PRO A 169 19.86 -22.89 11.03
C PRO A 169 19.28 -21.56 10.53
N VAL A 170 18.81 -20.73 11.46
CA VAL A 170 18.28 -19.39 11.15
C VAL A 170 19.43 -18.41 11.20
N TRP A 171 19.61 -17.66 10.11
CA TRP A 171 20.65 -16.65 10.00
C TRP A 171 20.44 -15.55 11.04
N THR A 172 21.43 -15.34 11.90
CA THR A 172 21.40 -14.29 12.94
C THR A 172 22.41 -13.18 12.70
N GLY A 173 23.05 -13.16 11.52
CA GLY A 173 23.88 -12.05 11.02
C GLY A 173 25.26 -11.91 11.65
N GLU A 174 25.38 -11.98 12.97
CA GLU A 174 26.61 -11.59 13.67
C GLU A 174 27.50 -12.80 13.99
N LYS A 175 26.96 -13.83 14.65
CA LYS A 175 27.78 -14.97 15.12
C LYS A 175 28.15 -15.97 14.02
N GLU A 176 27.31 -16.07 12.99
CA GLU A 176 27.48 -17.07 11.92
C GLU A 176 28.34 -16.53 10.76
N ALA A 177 28.38 -15.21 10.57
CA ALA A 177 29.26 -14.58 9.59
C ALA A 177 30.74 -14.73 9.97
N GLU A 178 31.07 -14.57 11.26
CA GLU A 178 32.42 -14.80 11.78
C GLU A 178 32.87 -16.26 11.64
N LEU A 179 31.94 -17.22 11.81
CA LEU A 179 32.21 -18.65 11.70
C LEU A 179 32.40 -19.14 10.25
N GLU A 180 31.72 -18.53 9.27
CA GLU A 180 31.79 -18.97 7.87
C GLU A 180 32.86 -18.26 7.04
N PHE A 181 33.17 -17.00 7.36
CA PHE A 181 34.01 -16.16 6.51
C PHE A 181 35.22 -15.55 7.23
N GLY A 182 35.35 -15.78 8.55
CA GLY A 182 36.43 -15.23 9.37
C GLY A 182 36.36 -13.70 9.52
N ASN A 183 37.48 -13.09 9.93
CA ASN A 183 37.57 -11.65 10.22
C ASN A 183 37.67 -10.75 8.97
N ASN A 184 37.29 -11.25 7.80
CA ASN A 184 37.28 -10.48 6.57
C ASN A 184 36.02 -9.61 6.53
N ALA A 185 36.17 -8.30 6.33
CA ALA A 185 35.04 -7.39 6.22
C ALA A 185 34.19 -7.75 4.99
N ILE A 186 33.02 -8.36 5.22
CA ILE A 186 32.11 -8.74 4.14
C ILE A 186 31.09 -7.62 3.93
N SER A 187 30.97 -7.19 2.69
CA SER A 187 29.88 -6.32 2.25
C SER A 187 28.55 -7.06 2.41
N LEU A 188 27.56 -6.37 2.99
CA LEU A 188 26.24 -6.93 3.26
C LEU A 188 25.23 -6.39 2.23
N VAL A 189 24.44 -7.30 1.66
CA VAL A 189 23.39 -7.00 0.68
C VAL A 189 22.04 -7.39 1.28
N PRO A 190 20.98 -6.58 1.12
CA PRO A 190 19.67 -6.94 1.63
C PRO A 190 19.13 -8.14 0.83
N VAL A 191 18.48 -9.10 1.49
CA VAL A 191 17.89 -10.28 0.83
C VAL A 191 16.93 -9.86 -0.29
N ARG A 192 16.17 -8.77 -0.08
CA ARG A 192 15.29 -8.17 -1.10
C ARG A 192 16.01 -7.80 -2.40
N GLY A 193 17.30 -7.49 -2.33
CA GLY A 193 18.15 -7.20 -3.49
C GLY A 193 18.37 -8.41 -4.39
N LEU A 194 18.38 -9.63 -3.83
CA LEU A 194 18.66 -10.89 -4.53
C LEU A 194 17.42 -11.54 -5.17
N LEU A 195 16.25 -10.96 -4.90
CA LEU A 195 14.95 -11.44 -5.36
C LEU A 195 14.52 -10.68 -6.63
N SER A 196 13.92 -11.40 -7.57
CA SER A 196 13.26 -10.83 -8.75
C SER A 196 11.97 -10.08 -8.37
N PHE A 197 11.36 -9.37 -9.31
CA PHE A 197 10.20 -8.52 -9.02
C PHE A 197 8.93 -9.27 -8.60
N SER A 198 8.63 -10.37 -9.29
CA SER A 198 7.52 -11.27 -8.95
C SER A 198 7.73 -11.86 -7.55
N GLU A 199 8.96 -12.27 -7.28
CA GLU A 199 9.42 -12.81 -6.01
C GLU A 199 9.31 -11.83 -4.85
N ARG A 200 9.69 -10.55 -5.04
CA ARG A 200 9.56 -9.50 -4.01
C ARG A 200 8.11 -9.31 -3.54
N HIS A 201 7.14 -9.51 -4.43
CA HIS A 201 5.72 -9.44 -4.07
C HIS A 201 5.25 -10.68 -3.30
N LEU A 202 5.79 -11.85 -3.63
CA LEU A 202 5.48 -13.11 -2.95
C LEU A 202 6.17 -13.25 -1.59
N VAL A 203 7.35 -12.64 -1.44
CA VAL A 203 8.15 -12.68 -0.20
C VAL A 203 7.44 -12.10 1.01
N ALA A 204 6.47 -11.19 0.81
CA ALA A 204 5.62 -10.71 1.90
C ALA A 204 4.79 -11.84 2.56
N LYS A 205 4.61 -12.99 1.90
CA LYS A 205 3.94 -14.18 2.45
C LYS A 205 4.87 -15.08 3.25
N TYR A 206 6.19 -14.93 3.14
CA TYR A 206 7.18 -15.81 3.74
C TYR A 206 7.76 -15.23 5.03
N LYS A 207 7.82 -16.04 6.09
CA LYS A 207 8.48 -15.73 7.37
C LYS A 207 9.99 -15.82 7.21
N TYR A 208 10.43 -16.87 6.52
CA TYR A 208 11.81 -17.17 6.21
C TYR A 208 11.95 -17.63 4.76
N VAL A 209 13.06 -17.28 4.15
CA VAL A 209 13.46 -17.72 2.81
C VAL A 209 14.73 -18.55 2.96
N VAL A 210 14.87 -19.60 2.16
CA VAL A 210 16.08 -20.42 2.13
C VAL A 210 17.14 -19.71 1.29
N ALA A 211 18.28 -19.39 1.90
CA ALA A 211 19.43 -18.82 1.20
C ALA A 211 20.67 -19.67 1.43
N ARG A 212 21.49 -19.82 0.39
CA ARG A 212 22.83 -20.37 0.48
C ARG A 212 23.79 -19.23 0.76
N ILE A 213 24.40 -19.28 1.93
CA ILE A 213 25.42 -18.35 2.38
C ILE A 213 26.70 -19.18 2.50
N GLY A 214 27.73 -18.81 1.75
CA GLY A 214 28.97 -19.59 1.71
C GLY A 214 28.73 -21.04 1.26
N SER A 215 29.05 -21.98 2.15
CA SER A 215 28.92 -23.43 1.89
C SER A 215 27.65 -24.05 2.48
N ARG A 216 26.87 -23.29 3.27
CA ARG A 216 25.71 -23.81 3.98
C ARG A 216 24.42 -23.13 3.58
N THR A 217 23.32 -23.77 3.94
CA THR A 217 21.97 -23.29 3.68
C THR A 217 21.34 -22.82 4.98
N TYR A 218 20.82 -21.60 4.98
CA TYR A 218 20.21 -20.94 6.13
C TYR A 218 18.77 -20.53 5.83
N PHE A 219 17.96 -20.46 6.87
CA PHE A 219 16.71 -19.71 6.84
C PHE A 219 17.00 -18.25 7.17
N VAL A 220 16.67 -17.36 6.25
CA VAL A 220 16.93 -15.92 6.38
C VAL A 220 15.61 -15.17 6.36
N SER A 221 15.45 -14.17 7.22
CA SER A 221 14.30 -13.29 7.11
C SER A 221 14.41 -12.47 5.82
N PRO A 222 13.33 -12.26 5.05
CA PRO A 222 13.42 -11.49 3.81
C PRO A 222 13.83 -10.02 4.00
N ASP A 223 13.83 -9.53 5.23
CA ASP A 223 14.19 -8.17 5.61
C ASP A 223 15.62 -8.05 6.14
N GLU A 224 16.34 -9.16 6.26
CA GLU A 224 17.72 -9.20 6.76
C GLU A 224 18.74 -8.89 5.67
N TRP A 225 19.97 -8.70 6.15
CA TRP A 225 21.15 -8.47 5.34
C TRP A 225 22.01 -9.73 5.36
N ILE A 226 22.48 -10.14 4.19
CA ILE A 226 23.33 -11.31 4.02
C ILE A 226 24.61 -10.96 3.28
N PRO A 227 25.69 -11.75 3.44
CA PRO A 227 26.95 -11.53 2.77
C PRO A 227 26.81 -11.43 1.24
N GLU A 228 27.54 -10.50 0.63
CA GLU A 228 27.65 -10.36 -0.82
C GLU A 228 28.23 -11.66 -1.43
N GLY A 229 27.58 -12.19 -2.47
CA GLY A 229 27.88 -13.52 -3.03
C GLY A 229 26.94 -14.65 -2.56
N SER A 230 26.06 -14.37 -1.60
CA SER A 230 25.00 -15.30 -1.19
C SER A 230 23.88 -15.41 -2.24
N GLY A 231 23.28 -16.59 -2.35
CA GLY A 231 22.23 -16.88 -3.33
C GLY A 231 20.94 -17.37 -2.69
N VAL A 232 19.79 -16.86 -3.12
CA VAL A 232 18.48 -17.40 -2.71
C VAL A 232 18.25 -18.74 -3.43
N VAL A 233 17.88 -19.77 -2.66
CA VAL A 233 17.60 -21.09 -3.22
C VAL A 233 16.21 -21.08 -3.85
N ARG A 234 16.17 -21.49 -5.11
CA ARG A 234 14.96 -21.64 -5.90
C ARG A 234 14.71 -23.10 -6.18
N ASP A 235 13.44 -23.48 -6.25
CA ASP A 235 13.03 -24.79 -6.72
C ASP A 235 13.49 -24.99 -8.18
N ALA A 236 14.05 -26.16 -8.48
CA ALA A 236 14.66 -26.46 -9.77
C ALA A 236 13.61 -26.63 -10.88
N GLU A 237 12.39 -27.03 -10.53
CA GLU A 237 11.30 -27.28 -11.49
C GLU A 237 10.44 -26.04 -11.71
N SER A 238 10.01 -25.37 -10.64
CA SER A 238 9.12 -24.21 -10.72
C SER A 238 9.84 -22.86 -10.78
N GLY A 239 11.14 -22.82 -10.45
CA GLY A 239 11.90 -21.57 -10.33
C GLY A 239 11.42 -20.68 -9.17
N THR A 240 10.54 -21.18 -8.30
CA THR A 240 9.95 -20.41 -7.19
C THR A 240 10.85 -20.42 -5.97
N ILE A 241 10.69 -19.42 -5.10
CA ILE A 241 11.46 -19.29 -3.87
C ILE A 241 11.01 -20.33 -2.86
N LEU A 242 11.99 -21.03 -2.29
CA LEU A 242 11.75 -21.90 -1.15
C LEU A 242 11.76 -21.08 0.14
N GLY A 243 10.71 -21.21 0.94
CA GLY A 243 10.58 -20.50 2.20
C GLY A 243 9.44 -21.04 3.06
N THR A 244 9.44 -20.67 4.32
CA THR A 244 8.35 -20.99 5.25
C THR A 244 7.35 -19.84 5.27
N PRO A 245 6.05 -20.06 4.98
CA PRO A 245 5.06 -18.99 4.99
C PRO A 245 4.82 -18.45 6.42
N ILE A 246 4.36 -17.19 6.52
CA ILE A 246 4.05 -16.50 7.79
C ILE A 246 2.85 -17.13 8.48
N VAL A 247 1.90 -17.60 7.69
CA VAL A 247 0.75 -18.38 8.13
C VAL A 247 1.00 -19.80 7.60
N PRO A 248 1.02 -20.84 8.45
CA PRO A 248 0.96 -22.19 7.92
C PRO A 248 -0.32 -22.25 7.11
N ASP A 249 -0.22 -22.53 5.81
CA ASP A 249 -1.41 -22.78 5.02
C ASP A 249 -2.23 -23.82 5.77
N GLY A 250 -3.42 -23.44 6.26
CA GLY A 250 -4.39 -24.35 6.87
C GLY A 250 -4.95 -25.38 5.88
N PHE A 251 -4.24 -25.59 4.77
CA PHE A 251 -4.51 -26.53 3.71
C PHE A 251 -3.30 -27.46 3.54
N ASN A 252 -2.79 -28.00 4.66
CA ASN A 252 -2.27 -29.36 4.61
C ASN A 252 -3.49 -30.29 4.49
N LEU A 253 -3.99 -30.44 3.27
CA LEU A 253 -4.73 -31.65 2.93
C LEU A 253 -3.68 -32.77 2.91
N SER A 254 -3.74 -33.60 3.94
CA SER A 254 -3.24 -34.97 3.93
C SER A 254 -3.63 -35.72 2.67
#